data_AF-A0A2H6B695-F1
#
_entry.id   AF-A0A2H6B695-F1
#
_cell.length_a   1.000
_cell.length_b   1.000
_cell.length_c   1.000
_cell.angle_alpha   90.00
_cell.angle_beta   90.00
_cell.angle_gamma   90.00
#
_symmetry.space_group_name_H-M   'P 1'
#
loop_
_entity.id
_entity.type
_entity.pdbx_description
1 polymer ?
#
loop_
_entity_poly.entity_id
_entity_poly.type
_entity_poly.pdbx_seq_one_letter_code
_entity_poly.pdbx_strand_id
1 'polypeptide(L)'
;MSAPPAAADVFAVGDDKAFHSHAEHHPPKIHWSSGAEPATLGMLLFIVSELMLFMAFFTAYFFIRVVAGAEWPAAGEHIPVDVAAVNTAILLSSSLTMHWALTGIRNGNRRALKGGLVSTLALGATFLSIQINEYVHLGWAPHDNAQGSIFYGLTGLHGAHVAVGLILLTFATIRSFRGHYSPEEHRGVEVPGIYWHFVDIMWIFVFSSLYLL
;
A
#
# COMPACT_ATOMS: atom_id res chain seq x y z
N MET A 1 25.65 -85.16 42.15
CA MET A 1 24.30 -85.61 42.56
C MET A 1 23.54 -84.37 43.02
N SER A 2 22.29 -84.21 42.54
CA SER A 2 21.24 -83.25 42.94
C SER A 2 21.45 -81.73 42.80
N ALA A 3 20.65 -81.10 41.91
CA ALA A 3 20.12 -79.74 42.09
C ALA A 3 18.96 -79.76 43.12
N PRO A 4 18.57 -78.62 43.72
CA PRO A 4 17.58 -77.74 43.07
C PRO A 4 17.75 -76.22 43.34
N PRO A 5 17.06 -75.32 42.60
CA PRO A 5 16.99 -73.89 42.91
C PRO A 5 15.72 -73.53 43.70
N ALA A 6 15.78 -72.50 44.55
CA ALA A 6 14.62 -71.88 45.17
C ALA A 6 14.78 -70.35 45.19
N ALA A 7 13.71 -69.68 44.75
CA ALA A 7 13.54 -68.24 44.70
C ALA A 7 13.31 -67.61 46.09
N ALA A 8 13.73 -66.36 46.29
CA ALA A 8 12.98 -65.34 47.03
C ALA A 8 13.67 -63.97 46.91
N ASP A 9 12.86 -62.97 46.58
CA ASP A 9 13.17 -61.56 46.42
C ASP A 9 13.49 -60.82 47.74
N VAL A 10 13.85 -59.54 47.55
CA VAL A 10 13.41 -58.36 48.30
C VAL A 10 14.54 -57.56 49.00
N PHE A 11 14.59 -56.27 48.62
CA PHE A 11 15.26 -55.11 49.22
C PHE A 11 16.62 -54.66 48.67
N ALA A 12 16.57 -53.80 47.63
CA ALA A 12 17.52 -52.70 47.49
C ALA A 12 16.80 -51.46 46.87
N VAL A 13 16.34 -50.60 47.78
CA VAL A 13 16.38 -49.12 47.78
C VAL A 13 16.22 -48.40 46.43
N GLY A 14 15.14 -47.62 46.33
CA GLY A 14 14.83 -46.76 45.20
C GLY A 14 15.82 -45.63 44.98
N ASP A 15 16.19 -45.44 43.71
CA ASP A 15 16.82 -44.22 43.22
C ASP A 15 15.73 -43.19 42.88
N ASP A 16 15.51 -42.28 43.82
CA ASP A 16 14.79 -41.03 43.60
C ASP A 16 15.56 -40.15 42.62
N LYS A 17 15.28 -40.30 41.33
CA LYS A 17 15.53 -39.26 40.32
C LYS A 17 14.22 -38.85 39.67
N ALA A 18 13.35 -38.27 40.50
CA ALA A 18 12.35 -37.30 40.02
C ALA A 18 13.09 -36.02 39.60
N PHE A 19 13.80 -36.08 38.47
CA PHE A 19 14.26 -34.90 37.79
C PHE A 19 13.03 -34.30 37.11
N HIS A 20 12.54 -33.19 37.65
CA HIS A 20 11.52 -32.37 37.04
C HIS A 20 11.85 -32.16 35.56
N SER A 21 11.17 -32.88 34.66
CA SER A 21 11.14 -32.49 33.25
C SER A 21 10.31 -31.22 33.22
N HIS A 22 10.97 -30.06 33.19
CA HIS A 22 10.33 -28.84 32.75
C HIS A 22 9.88 -29.12 31.31
N ALA A 23 8.63 -29.54 31.16
CA ALA A 23 7.96 -29.58 29.89
C ALA A 23 8.07 -28.16 29.33
N GLU A 24 8.91 -27.98 28.32
CA GLU A 24 9.01 -26.73 27.59
C GLU A 24 7.61 -26.43 27.04
N HIS A 25 6.87 -25.60 27.77
CA HIS A 25 5.63 -25.00 27.30
C HIS A 25 6.04 -24.03 26.19
N HIS A 26 6.25 -24.57 24.99
CA HIS A 26 6.29 -23.75 23.80
C HIS A 26 4.95 -22.98 23.78
N PRO A 27 4.97 -21.65 23.70
CA PRO A 27 3.73 -20.89 23.59
C PRO A 27 2.94 -21.45 22.40
N PRO A 28 1.62 -21.63 22.54
CA PRO A 28 0.81 -22.18 21.46
C PRO A 28 1.07 -21.39 20.19
N LYS A 29 1.36 -22.11 19.09
CA LYS A 29 1.55 -21.49 17.78
C LYS A 29 0.29 -20.68 17.50
N ILE A 30 0.42 -19.37 17.29
CA ILE A 30 -0.73 -18.50 17.05
C ILE A 30 -1.39 -18.97 15.74
N HIS A 31 -2.53 -19.63 15.86
CA HIS A 31 -3.37 -20.00 14.73
C HIS A 31 -4.13 -18.74 14.30
N TRP A 32 -3.56 -17.98 13.36
CA TRP A 32 -4.29 -16.91 12.69
C TRP A 32 -5.48 -17.52 11.95
N SER A 33 -6.70 -17.23 12.41
CA SER A 33 -7.94 -17.76 11.83
C SER A 33 -8.32 -17.10 10.50
N SER A 34 -7.65 -16.01 10.13
CA SER A 34 -7.74 -15.43 8.80
C SER A 34 -6.73 -16.11 7.88
N GLY A 35 -7.19 -16.70 6.77
CA GLY A 35 -6.30 -17.11 5.67
C GLY A 35 -5.54 -15.96 4.99
N ALA A 36 -5.69 -14.72 5.48
CA ALA A 36 -4.96 -13.55 5.05
C ALA A 36 -3.71 -13.33 5.91
N GLU A 37 -2.60 -13.04 5.25
CA GLU A 37 -1.31 -12.82 5.87
C GLU A 37 -1.25 -11.46 6.62
N PRO A 38 -0.54 -11.36 7.76
CA PRO A 38 -0.49 -10.14 8.58
C PRO A 38 -0.09 -8.85 7.83
N ALA A 39 0.86 -8.90 6.90
CA ALA A 39 1.31 -7.72 6.16
C ALA A 39 0.21 -7.18 5.22
N THR A 40 -0.49 -8.08 4.54
CA THR A 40 -1.61 -7.73 3.66
C THR A 40 -2.80 -7.21 4.45
N LEU A 41 -3.10 -7.82 5.61
CA LEU A 41 -4.12 -7.33 6.53
C LEU A 41 -3.80 -5.92 7.06
N GLY A 42 -2.54 -5.68 7.46
CA GLY A 42 -2.08 -4.36 7.89
C GLY A 42 -2.24 -3.32 6.80
N MET A 43 -1.84 -3.64 5.57
CA MET A 43 -2.02 -2.75 4.42
C MET A 43 -3.50 -2.49 4.12
N LEU A 44 -4.36 -3.51 4.20
CA LEU A 44 -5.80 -3.35 3.99
C LEU A 44 -6.43 -2.41 5.03
N LEU A 45 -6.13 -2.61 6.32
CA LEU A 45 -6.64 -1.74 7.38
C LEU A 45 -6.17 -0.29 7.21
N PHE A 46 -4.91 -0.11 6.83
CA PHE A 46 -4.36 1.20 6.50
C PHE A 46 -5.08 1.85 5.29
N ILE A 47 -5.34 1.09 4.22
CA ILE A 47 -6.11 1.59 3.07
C ILE A 47 -7.52 2.01 3.48
N VAL A 48 -8.19 1.25 4.36
CA VAL A 48 -9.52 1.60 4.86
C VAL A 48 -9.47 2.91 5.65
N SER A 49 -8.44 3.15 6.49
CA SER A 49 -8.32 4.42 7.19
C SER A 49 -8.05 5.60 6.24
N GLU A 50 -7.21 5.41 5.22
CA GLU A 50 -6.96 6.45 4.22
C GLU A 50 -8.21 6.73 3.37
N LEU A 51 -9.00 5.71 3.03
CA LEU A 51 -10.28 5.91 2.37
C LEU A 51 -11.22 6.78 3.21
N MET A 52 -11.32 6.53 4.53
CA MET A 52 -12.12 7.37 5.42
C MET A 52 -11.63 8.84 5.43
N LEU A 53 -10.30 9.04 5.41
CA LEU A 53 -9.71 10.38 5.32
C LEU A 53 -10.12 11.08 4.02
N PHE A 54 -9.99 10.42 2.87
CA PHE A 54 -10.43 10.99 1.58
C PHE A 54 -11.93 11.28 1.56
N MET A 55 -12.75 10.38 2.10
CA MET A 55 -14.21 10.58 2.15
C MET A 55 -14.61 11.80 2.96
N ALA A 56 -13.88 12.14 4.03
CA ALA A 56 -14.09 13.38 4.77
C ALA A 56 -13.83 14.62 3.90
N PHE A 57 -12.74 14.62 3.12
CA PHE A 57 -12.42 15.69 2.18
C PHE A 57 -13.45 15.79 1.03
N PHE A 58 -13.87 14.68 0.45
CA PHE A 58 -14.94 14.68 -0.56
C PHE A 58 -16.26 15.21 0.00
N THR A 59 -16.61 14.86 1.24
CA THR A 59 -17.80 15.39 1.91
C THR A 59 -17.72 16.90 2.07
N ALA A 60 -16.57 17.43 2.50
CA ALA A 60 -16.34 18.86 2.58
C ALA A 60 -16.45 19.55 1.21
N TYR A 61 -15.89 18.93 0.16
CA TYR A 61 -16.00 19.40 -1.22
C TYR A 61 -17.46 19.51 -1.67
N PHE A 62 -18.24 18.43 -1.57
CA PHE A 62 -19.64 18.44 -1.99
C PHE A 62 -20.49 19.39 -1.14
N PHE A 63 -20.20 19.52 0.15
CA PHE A 63 -20.86 20.50 1.02
C PHE A 63 -20.61 21.94 0.54
N ILE A 64 -19.36 22.29 0.24
CA ILE A 64 -19.01 23.62 -0.31
C ILE A 64 -19.72 23.83 -1.66
N ARG A 65 -19.70 22.84 -2.56
CA ARG A 65 -20.37 22.93 -3.87
C ARG A 65 -21.88 23.18 -3.75
N VAL A 66 -22.56 22.47 -2.86
CA VAL A 66 -24.02 22.57 -2.70
C VAL A 66 -24.42 23.84 -1.96
N VAL A 67 -23.71 24.18 -0.88
CA VAL A 67 -24.08 25.30 -0.01
C VAL A 67 -23.61 26.65 -0.54
N ALA A 68 -22.41 26.72 -1.15
CA ALA A 68 -21.93 27.97 -1.71
C ALA A 68 -22.78 28.42 -2.91
N GLY A 69 -23.42 27.48 -3.61
CA GLY A 69 -24.28 27.76 -4.78
C GLY A 69 -23.57 28.50 -5.93
N ALA A 70 -22.26 28.68 -5.82
CA ALA A 70 -21.42 29.37 -6.77
C ALA A 70 -21.05 28.41 -7.90
N GLU A 71 -20.88 28.98 -9.10
CA GLU A 71 -20.30 28.23 -10.22
C GLU A 71 -18.94 27.65 -9.81
N TRP A 72 -18.66 26.45 -10.30
CA TRP A 72 -17.37 25.79 -10.12
C TRP A 72 -16.71 25.63 -11.48
N PRO A 73 -15.43 26.01 -11.62
CA PRO A 73 -14.60 26.72 -10.63
C PRO A 73 -15.09 28.15 -10.35
N ALA A 74 -14.55 28.81 -9.32
CA ALA A 74 -14.96 30.16 -8.92
C ALA A 74 -14.72 31.15 -10.07
N ALA A 75 -15.48 32.25 -10.10
CA ALA A 75 -15.41 33.23 -11.17
C ALA A 75 -13.98 33.79 -11.34
N GLY A 76 -13.37 33.56 -12.52
CA GLY A 76 -12.00 33.97 -12.84
C GLY A 76 -10.94 32.88 -12.62
N GLU A 77 -11.30 31.74 -12.03
CA GLU A 77 -10.43 30.58 -11.91
C GLU A 77 -10.62 29.65 -13.11
N HIS A 78 -9.51 29.26 -13.75
CA HIS A 78 -9.52 28.28 -14.83
C HIS A 78 -8.69 27.06 -14.44
N ILE A 79 -9.30 25.88 -14.56
CA ILE A 79 -8.65 24.61 -14.29
C ILE A 79 -8.28 23.97 -15.63
N PRO A 80 -7.00 23.61 -15.87
CA PRO A 80 -6.55 23.06 -17.16
C PRO A 80 -6.91 21.57 -17.29
N VAL A 81 -8.17 21.29 -17.61
CA VAL A 81 -8.74 19.93 -17.71
C VAL A 81 -7.94 19.03 -18.67
N ASP A 82 -7.46 19.56 -19.80
CA ASP A 82 -6.69 18.79 -20.78
C ASP A 82 -5.36 18.27 -20.22
N VAL A 83 -4.65 19.13 -19.47
CA VAL A 83 -3.38 18.76 -18.84
C VAL A 83 -3.62 17.72 -17.75
N ALA A 84 -4.65 17.92 -16.92
CA ALA A 84 -5.03 16.97 -15.89
C ALA A 84 -5.50 15.62 -16.46
N ALA A 85 -6.17 15.61 -17.62
CA ALA A 85 -6.58 14.39 -18.30
C ALA A 85 -5.36 13.59 -18.82
N VAL A 86 -4.38 14.28 -19.43
CA VAL A 86 -3.11 13.65 -19.83
C VAL A 86 -2.36 13.12 -18.61
N ASN A 87 -2.33 13.90 -17.52
CA ASN A 87 -1.68 13.49 -16.28
C ASN A 87 -2.33 12.23 -15.69
N THR A 88 -3.66 12.16 -15.74
CA THR A 88 -4.44 10.99 -15.33
C THR A 88 -4.11 9.77 -16.20
N ALA A 89 -4.01 9.92 -17.51
CA ALA A 89 -3.61 8.83 -18.40
C ALA A 89 -2.20 8.29 -18.10
N ILE A 90 -1.26 9.17 -17.75
CA ILE A 90 0.10 8.79 -17.30
C ILE A 90 0.02 7.94 -16.03
N LEU A 91 -0.76 8.38 -15.04
CA LEU A 91 -0.89 7.68 -13.77
C LEU A 91 -1.54 6.30 -13.96
N LEU A 92 -2.64 6.21 -14.72
CA LEU A 92 -3.29 4.93 -15.02
C LEU A 92 -2.38 3.97 -15.80
N SER A 93 -1.55 4.51 -16.70
CA SER A 93 -0.53 3.72 -17.41
C SER A 93 0.52 3.16 -16.44
N SER A 94 0.86 3.90 -15.39
CA SER A 94 1.79 3.44 -14.34
C SER A 94 1.27 2.24 -13.55
N SER A 95 -0.05 2.16 -13.38
CA SER A 95 -0.74 1.00 -12.81
C SER A 95 -0.53 -0.26 -13.66
N LEU A 96 -0.63 -0.13 -14.99
CA LEU A 96 -0.42 -1.24 -15.90
C LEU A 96 1.03 -1.74 -15.85
N THR A 97 2.00 -0.82 -15.77
CA THR A 97 3.42 -1.21 -15.64
C THR A 97 3.71 -1.87 -14.29
N MET A 98 3.01 -1.46 -13.22
CA MET A 98 3.12 -2.08 -11.90
C MET A 98 2.56 -3.51 -11.92
N HIS A 99 1.40 -3.69 -12.54
CA HIS A 99 0.81 -5.02 -12.74
C HIS A 99 1.72 -5.92 -13.58
N TRP A 100 2.34 -5.38 -14.64
CA TRP A 100 3.31 -6.10 -15.44
C TRP A 100 4.55 -6.52 -14.63
N ALA A 101 5.04 -5.66 -13.73
CA ALA A 101 6.14 -5.99 -12.83
C ALA A 101 5.79 -7.18 -11.90
N LEU A 102 4.59 -7.14 -11.31
CA LEU A 102 4.12 -8.16 -10.38
C LEU A 102 3.87 -9.51 -11.08
N THR A 103 3.21 -9.51 -12.24
CA THR A 103 3.02 -10.71 -13.05
C THR A 103 4.36 -11.24 -13.57
N GLY A 104 5.29 -10.35 -13.89
CA GLY A 104 6.66 -10.69 -14.28
C GLY A 104 7.39 -11.51 -13.22
N ILE A 105 7.41 -11.05 -11.96
CA ILE A 105 8.09 -11.79 -10.89
C ILE A 105 7.40 -13.11 -10.54
N ARG A 106 6.07 -13.17 -10.57
CA ARG A 106 5.30 -14.41 -10.39
C ARG A 106 5.66 -15.48 -11.43
N ASN A 107 5.99 -15.06 -12.66
CA ASN A 107 6.45 -15.93 -13.73
C ASN A 107 7.97 -16.16 -13.74
N GLY A 108 8.70 -15.71 -12.72
CA GLY A 108 10.17 -15.81 -12.66
C GLY A 108 10.93 -14.85 -13.59
N ASN A 109 10.23 -13.96 -14.30
CA ASN A 109 10.84 -12.99 -15.19
C ASN A 109 11.32 -11.74 -14.44
N ARG A 110 12.57 -11.78 -13.99
CA ARG A 110 13.24 -10.66 -13.29
C ARG A 110 13.43 -9.42 -14.17
N ARG A 111 13.48 -9.55 -15.49
CA ARG A 111 13.60 -8.40 -16.40
C ARG A 111 12.29 -7.62 -16.43
N ALA A 112 11.15 -8.31 -16.53
CA ALA A 112 9.83 -7.69 -16.46
C ALA A 112 9.60 -7.00 -15.11
N LEU A 113 10.01 -7.62 -13.98
CA LEU A 113 9.95 -6.99 -12.66
C LEU A 113 10.71 -5.64 -12.64
N LYS A 114 11.98 -5.64 -13.03
CA LYS A 114 12.83 -4.44 -12.99
C LYS A 114 12.32 -3.37 -13.95
N GLY A 115 11.99 -3.75 -15.18
CA GLY A 115 11.49 -2.85 -16.21
C GLY A 115 10.16 -2.22 -15.82
N GLY A 116 9.22 -3.01 -15.32
CA GLY A 116 7.92 -2.53 -14.87
C GLY A 116 8.03 -1.57 -13.67
N LEU A 117 8.82 -1.93 -12.65
CA LEU A 117 9.03 -1.07 -11.48
C LEU A 117 9.68 0.28 -11.83
N VAL A 118 10.73 0.26 -12.66
CA VAL A 118 11.39 1.50 -13.12
C VAL A 118 10.42 2.35 -13.94
N SER A 119 9.62 1.73 -14.80
CA SER A 119 8.62 2.45 -15.60
C SER A 119 7.53 3.07 -14.72
N THR A 120 7.01 2.34 -13.72
CA THR A 120 6.04 2.87 -12.76
C THR A 120 6.61 4.05 -11.98
N LEU A 121 7.85 3.96 -11.50
CA LEU A 121 8.52 5.07 -10.81
C LEU A 121 8.67 6.30 -11.72
N ALA A 122 9.09 6.11 -12.96
CA ALA A 122 9.26 7.21 -13.90
C ALA A 122 7.92 7.90 -14.23
N LEU A 123 6.86 7.12 -14.47
CA LEU A 123 5.52 7.63 -14.75
C LEU A 123 4.93 8.35 -13.53
N GLY A 124 5.05 7.79 -12.33
CA GLY A 124 4.57 8.43 -11.11
C GLY A 124 5.34 9.71 -10.76
N ALA A 125 6.67 9.74 -10.98
CA ALA A 125 7.46 10.96 -10.80
C ALA A 125 7.09 12.03 -11.83
N THR A 126 6.80 11.62 -13.08
CA THR A 126 6.28 12.52 -14.13
C THR A 126 4.93 13.10 -13.71
N PHE A 127 4.04 12.27 -13.17
CA PHE A 127 2.74 12.72 -12.68
C PHE A 127 2.86 13.80 -11.61
N LEU A 128 3.71 13.57 -10.61
CA LEU A 128 3.93 14.52 -9.53
C LEU A 128 4.57 15.84 -10.04
N SER A 129 5.47 15.74 -11.01
CA SER A 129 6.11 16.91 -11.61
C SER A 129 5.11 17.76 -12.39
N ILE A 130 4.21 17.13 -13.16
CA ILE A 130 3.12 17.81 -13.87
C ILE A 130 2.17 18.47 -12.86
N GLN A 131 1.83 17.77 -11.77
CA GLN A 131 0.94 18.32 -10.73
C GLN A 131 1.53 19.56 -10.04
N ILE A 132 2.83 19.53 -9.71
CA ILE A 132 3.53 20.70 -9.16
C ILE A 132 3.56 21.83 -10.18
N ASN A 133 3.80 21.52 -11.46
CA ASN A 133 3.77 22.51 -12.52
C ASN A 133 2.36 23.13 -12.68
N GLU A 134 1.29 22.36 -12.52
CA GLU A 134 -0.07 22.88 -12.51
C GLU A 134 -0.26 23.86 -11.34
N TYR A 135 0.14 23.50 -10.13
CA TYR A 135 -0.01 24.37 -8.96
C TYR A 135 0.67 25.73 -9.10
N VAL A 136 1.82 25.81 -9.77
CA VAL A 136 2.51 27.10 -9.97
C VAL A 136 1.86 27.95 -11.08
N HIS A 137 0.99 27.37 -11.92
CA HIS A 137 0.32 28.06 -13.03
C HIS A 137 -1.18 28.33 -12.81
N LEU A 138 -1.81 27.75 -11.78
CA LEU A 138 -3.25 27.95 -11.51
C LEU A 138 -3.61 29.43 -11.23
N GLY A 139 -2.68 30.23 -10.72
CA GLY A 139 -2.86 31.68 -10.56
C GLY A 139 -3.70 32.13 -9.36
N TRP A 140 -4.15 31.18 -8.54
CA TRP A 140 -4.87 31.40 -7.27
C TRP A 140 -4.24 30.54 -6.17
N ALA A 141 -4.44 30.94 -4.91
CA ALA A 141 -3.82 30.35 -3.73
C ALA A 141 -4.86 29.63 -2.86
N PRO A 142 -4.44 28.64 -2.03
CA PRO A 142 -5.35 27.89 -1.17
C PRO A 142 -6.09 28.72 -0.12
N HIS A 143 -5.68 29.97 0.12
CA HIS A 143 -6.30 30.86 1.10
C HIS A 143 -7.21 31.93 0.47
N ASP A 144 -7.33 31.96 -0.87
CA ASP A 144 -8.10 32.98 -1.58
C ASP A 144 -9.60 32.78 -1.38
N ASN A 145 -10.06 31.53 -1.38
CA ASN A 145 -11.45 31.17 -1.13
C ASN A 145 -11.61 29.70 -0.68
N ALA A 146 -12.83 29.34 -0.28
CA ALA A 146 -13.14 27.99 0.17
C ALA A 146 -12.97 26.91 -0.93
N GLN A 147 -13.21 27.26 -2.20
CA GLN A 147 -13.05 26.36 -3.34
C GLN A 147 -11.56 26.03 -3.59
N GLY A 148 -10.71 27.05 -3.57
CA GLY A 148 -9.26 26.90 -3.66
C GLY A 148 -8.70 26.07 -2.50
N SER A 149 -9.14 26.34 -1.27
CA SER A 149 -8.71 25.57 -0.10
C SER A 149 -9.03 24.07 -0.23
N ILE A 150 -10.24 23.72 -0.69
CA ILE A 150 -10.62 22.30 -0.82
C ILE A 150 -9.96 21.65 -2.04
N PHE A 151 -9.78 22.38 -3.13
CA PHE A 151 -9.05 21.91 -4.31
C PHE A 151 -7.61 21.52 -3.94
N TYR A 152 -6.84 22.45 -3.36
CA TYR A 152 -5.45 22.19 -2.95
C TYR A 152 -5.37 21.17 -1.81
N GLY A 153 -6.35 21.15 -0.90
CA GLY A 153 -6.41 20.16 0.18
C GLY A 153 -6.56 18.73 -0.37
N LEU A 154 -7.50 18.52 -1.29
CA LEU A 154 -7.85 17.19 -1.81
C LEU A 154 -6.80 16.69 -2.83
N THR A 155 -6.36 17.55 -3.75
CA THR A 155 -5.29 17.23 -4.71
C THR A 155 -3.92 17.14 -4.04
N GLY A 156 -3.64 17.99 -3.05
CA GLY A 156 -2.40 17.97 -2.27
C GLY A 156 -2.29 16.73 -1.37
N LEU A 157 -3.37 16.33 -0.70
CA LEU A 157 -3.43 15.08 0.05
C LEU A 157 -3.11 13.88 -0.84
N HIS A 158 -3.70 13.84 -2.03
CA HIS A 158 -3.40 12.81 -3.01
C HIS A 158 -1.95 12.86 -3.49
N GLY A 159 -1.42 14.04 -3.82
CA GLY A 159 -0.02 14.21 -4.22
C GLY A 159 0.97 13.73 -3.14
N ALA A 160 0.65 13.96 -1.87
CA ALA A 160 1.43 13.44 -0.74
C ALA A 160 1.41 11.90 -0.70
N HIS A 161 0.26 11.28 -0.96
CA HIS A 161 0.13 9.82 -1.07
C HIS A 161 0.93 9.25 -2.23
N VAL A 162 0.90 9.89 -3.40
CA VAL A 162 1.73 9.51 -4.56
C VAL A 162 3.21 9.58 -4.19
N ALA A 163 3.65 10.66 -3.52
CA ALA A 163 5.03 10.79 -3.06
C ALA A 163 5.44 9.65 -2.10
N VAL A 164 4.60 9.31 -1.12
CA VAL A 164 4.83 8.14 -0.24
C VAL A 164 4.90 6.85 -1.04
N GLY A 165 4.00 6.66 -2.01
CA GLY A 165 4.00 5.51 -2.91
C GLY A 165 5.30 5.40 -3.72
N LEU A 166 5.82 6.52 -4.23
CA LEU A 166 7.09 6.57 -4.96
C LEU A 166 8.27 6.19 -4.06
N ILE A 167 8.25 6.59 -2.80
CA ILE A 167 9.27 6.18 -1.82
C ILE A 167 9.22 4.66 -1.62
N LEU A 168 8.03 4.09 -1.38
CA LEU A 168 7.86 2.64 -1.22
C LEU A 168 8.30 1.86 -2.47
N LEU A 169 7.91 2.33 -3.66
CA LEU A 169 8.33 1.74 -4.93
C LEU A 169 9.82 1.89 -5.20
N THR A 170 10.46 2.97 -4.73
CA THR A 170 11.91 3.16 -4.83
C THR A 170 12.63 2.09 -4.01
N PHE A 171 12.20 1.84 -2.78
CA PHE A 171 12.76 0.75 -1.96
C PHE A 171 12.53 -0.62 -2.60
N ALA A 172 11.32 -0.88 -3.12
CA ALA A 172 11.04 -2.12 -3.85
C ALA A 172 11.93 -2.27 -5.09
N THR A 173 12.15 -1.18 -5.83
CA THR A 173 13.01 -1.16 -7.02
C THR A 173 14.46 -1.47 -6.66
N ILE A 174 15.04 -0.76 -5.69
CA ILE A 174 16.42 -1.02 -5.21
C ILE A 174 16.57 -2.49 -4.78
N ARG A 175 15.60 -3.00 -4.02
CA ARG A 175 15.58 -4.38 -3.54
C ARG A 175 15.46 -5.40 -4.68
N SER A 176 14.76 -5.05 -5.76
CA SER A 176 14.67 -5.87 -6.98
C SER A 176 16.01 -5.96 -7.73
N PHE A 177 16.79 -4.87 -7.76
CA PHE A 177 18.13 -4.88 -8.38
C PHE A 177 19.11 -5.72 -7.59
N ARG A 178 18.99 -5.75 -6.25
CA ARG A 178 19.77 -6.61 -5.35
C ARG A 178 19.35 -8.08 -5.38
N GLY A 179 18.27 -8.43 -6.09
CA GLY A 179 17.85 -9.81 -6.31
C GLY A 179 17.14 -10.46 -5.12
N HIS A 180 16.59 -9.67 -4.19
CA HIS A 180 15.92 -10.18 -2.98
C HIS A 180 14.50 -10.71 -3.21
N TYR A 181 14.04 -10.85 -4.47
CA TYR A 181 12.70 -11.34 -4.79
C TYR A 181 12.77 -12.64 -5.61
N SER A 182 11.89 -13.57 -5.27
CA SER A 182 11.63 -14.81 -6.02
C SER A 182 10.14 -14.91 -6.39
N PRO A 183 9.76 -15.84 -7.27
CA PRO A 183 8.35 -16.12 -7.58
C PRO A 183 7.52 -16.47 -6.34
N GLU A 184 8.12 -17.09 -5.34
CA GLU A 184 7.48 -17.51 -4.09
C GLU A 184 7.53 -16.39 -3.03
N GLU A 185 8.58 -15.57 -3.03
CA GLU A 185 8.83 -14.50 -2.07
C GLU A 185 8.94 -13.13 -2.75
N HIS A 186 7.81 -12.58 -3.19
CA HIS A 186 7.71 -11.26 -3.85
C HIS A 186 6.79 -10.27 -3.11
N ARG A 187 6.46 -10.56 -1.85
CA ARG A 187 5.55 -9.73 -1.03
C ARG A 187 6.00 -8.28 -0.87
N GLY A 188 7.32 -8.06 -0.82
CA GLY A 188 7.90 -6.72 -0.78
C GLY A 188 7.75 -5.92 -2.08
N VAL A 189 7.11 -6.48 -3.11
CA VAL A 189 6.65 -5.80 -4.33
C VAL A 189 5.11 -5.72 -4.35
N GLU A 190 4.45 -6.80 -3.92
CA GLU A 190 2.99 -6.89 -3.89
C GLU A 190 2.33 -5.88 -2.96
N VAL A 191 2.83 -5.75 -1.71
CA VAL A 191 2.24 -4.82 -0.72
C VAL A 191 2.35 -3.35 -1.18
N PRO A 192 3.52 -2.84 -1.61
CA PRO A 192 3.60 -1.53 -2.24
C PRO A 192 2.74 -1.40 -3.51
N GLY A 193 2.60 -2.47 -4.29
CA GLY A 193 1.75 -2.50 -5.49
C GLY A 193 0.26 -2.29 -5.16
N ILE A 194 -0.25 -2.93 -4.10
CA ILE A 194 -1.64 -2.74 -3.63
C ILE A 194 -1.85 -1.27 -3.23
N TYR A 195 -0.91 -0.68 -2.49
CA TYR A 195 -0.97 0.73 -2.13
C TYR A 195 -0.97 1.64 -3.37
N TRP A 196 -0.10 1.37 -4.35
CA TRP A 196 -0.03 2.15 -5.59
C TRP A 196 -1.35 2.12 -6.37
N HIS A 197 -1.95 0.93 -6.54
CA HIS A 197 -3.25 0.81 -7.20
C HIS A 197 -4.38 1.52 -6.43
N PHE A 198 -4.35 1.50 -5.09
CA PHE A 198 -5.30 2.27 -4.29
C PHE A 198 -5.17 3.77 -4.57
N VAL A 199 -3.95 4.31 -4.57
CA VAL A 199 -3.69 5.72 -4.86
C VAL A 199 -4.22 6.07 -6.26
N ASP A 200 -3.91 5.27 -7.29
CA ASP A 200 -4.43 5.48 -8.66
C ASP A 200 -5.96 5.51 -8.73
N ILE A 201 -6.64 4.57 -8.05
CA ILE A 201 -8.10 4.52 -8.00
C ILE A 201 -8.66 5.77 -7.32
N MET A 202 -8.05 6.20 -6.21
CA MET A 202 -8.46 7.43 -5.54
C MET A 202 -8.31 8.64 -6.46
N TRP A 203 -7.25 8.71 -7.27
CA TRP A 203 -7.09 9.79 -8.24
C TRP A 203 -8.24 9.87 -9.24
N ILE A 204 -8.77 8.74 -9.71
CA ILE A 204 -9.93 8.74 -10.62
C ILE A 204 -11.11 9.46 -9.97
N PHE A 205 -11.37 9.23 -8.68
CA PHE A 205 -12.43 9.94 -7.95
C PHE A 205 -12.12 11.43 -7.78
N VAL A 206 -10.86 11.78 -7.48
CA VAL A 206 -10.40 13.17 -7.36
C VAL A 206 -10.59 13.91 -8.69
N PHE A 207 -10.04 13.37 -9.77
CA PHE A 207 -10.10 13.94 -11.12
C PHE A 207 -11.54 14.10 -11.58
N SER A 208 -12.35 13.04 -11.46
CA SER A 208 -13.76 13.10 -11.87
C SER A 208 -14.54 14.14 -11.08
N SER A 209 -14.28 14.25 -9.77
CA SER A 209 -15.03 15.17 -8.92
C SER A 209 -14.63 16.63 -9.10
N LEU A 210 -13.34 16.93 -9.28
CA LEU A 210 -12.84 18.32 -9.33
C LEU A 210 -12.76 18.90 -10.75
N TYR A 211 -12.49 18.07 -11.75
CA TYR A 211 -12.21 18.51 -13.13
C TYR A 211 -13.37 18.24 -14.09
N LEU A 212 -14.26 17.28 -13.80
CA LEU A 212 -15.37 16.91 -14.70
C LEU A 212 -16.76 17.30 -14.17
N LEU A 213 -16.97 17.31 -12.84
CA LEU A 213 -18.24 17.63 -12.17
C LEU A 213 -18.24 19.06 -11.64
#